data_AF-A0A355RI96-F1
#
_entry.id   AF-A0A355RI96-F1
#
_cell.length_a   1.000
_cell.length_b   1.000
_cell.length_c   1.000
_cell.angle_alpha   90.00
_cell.angle_beta   90.00
_cell.angle_gamma   90.00
#
_symmetry.space_group_name_H-M   'P 1'
#
loop_
_entity.id
_entity.type
_entity.pdbx_description
1 polymer ?
#
loop_
_entity_poly.entity_id
_entity_poly.type
_entity_poly.pdbx_seq_one_letter_code
_entity_poly.pdbx_strand_id
1 'polypeptide(L)' 'RAIKADPATQRIPVIALSAHAMEEHKQSALQAGCDDYDTKPVDLPRLLAKINAALGR' A
#
# COMPACT_ATOMS: atom_id res chain seq x y z
N ARG A 1 0.15 11.69 -0.74
CA ARG A 1 -1.22 12.27 -0.65
C ARG A 1 -1.80 12.75 -1.98
N ALA A 2 -1.02 13.18 -2.99
CA ALA A 2 -1.58 13.67 -4.27
C ALA A 2 -2.61 12.72 -4.91
N ILE A 3 -2.30 11.41 -5.01
CA ILE A 3 -3.22 10.37 -5.53
C ILE A 3 -4.53 10.30 -4.71
N LYS A 4 -4.46 10.48 -3.40
CA LYS A 4 -5.66 10.46 -2.54
C LYS A 4 -6.43 11.77 -2.54
N ALA A 5 -5.84 12.86 -3.03
CA ALA A 5 -6.46 14.19 -3.06
C ALA A 5 -7.24 14.43 -4.36
N ASP A 6 -6.95 13.71 -5.43
CA ASP A 6 -7.64 13.83 -6.72
C ASP A 6 -8.94 12.99 -6.71
N PRO A 7 -10.13 13.59 -6.95
CA PRO A 7 -11.39 12.86 -6.98
C PRO A 7 -11.44 11.67 -7.93
N ALA A 8 -10.68 11.71 -9.03
CA ALA A 8 -10.61 10.65 -10.03
C ALA A 8 -9.82 9.42 -9.54
N THR A 9 -8.86 9.61 -8.62
CA THR A 9 -7.95 8.54 -8.17
C THR A 9 -8.06 8.20 -6.68
N GLN A 10 -8.76 9.02 -5.89
CA GLN A 10 -8.87 8.86 -4.44
C GLN A 10 -9.38 7.49 -3.96
N ARG A 11 -10.19 6.81 -4.78
CA ARG A 11 -10.78 5.50 -4.47
C ARG A 11 -9.89 4.31 -4.82
N ILE A 12 -8.81 4.52 -5.55
CA ILE A 12 -7.91 3.45 -5.97
C ILE A 12 -7.07 3.04 -4.73
N PRO A 13 -7.05 1.74 -4.35
CA PRO A 13 -6.18 1.27 -3.28
C PRO A 13 -4.70 1.42 -3.64
N VAL A 14 -3.89 1.82 -2.67
CA VAL A 14 -2.44 2.07 -2.80
C VAL A 14 -1.71 1.22 -1.78
N ILE A 15 -0.92 0.26 -2.27
CA ILE A 15 -0.03 -0.58 -1.46
C ILE A 15 1.40 -0.14 -1.73
N ALA A 16 2.08 0.40 -0.73
CA ALA A 16 3.48 0.82 -0.85
C ALA A 16 4.42 -0.40 -0.80
N LEU A 17 5.41 -0.46 -1.70
CA LEU A 17 6.43 -1.52 -1.72
C LEU A 17 7.82 -0.95 -1.41
N SER A 18 8.44 -1.38 -0.31
CA SER A 18 9.76 -0.90 0.13
C SER A 18 10.82 -2.00 0.09
N ALA A 19 12.09 -1.64 -0.14
CA ALA A 19 13.21 -2.56 0.02
C ALA A 19 13.62 -2.76 1.50
N HIS A 20 13.23 -1.84 2.39
CA HIS A 20 13.58 -1.87 3.81
C HIS A 20 12.32 -2.00 4.65
N ALA A 21 12.26 -3.05 5.47
CA ALA A 21 11.14 -3.39 6.36
C ALA A 21 11.11 -2.59 7.66
N MET A 22 11.77 -1.43 7.72
CA MET A 22 11.78 -0.62 8.93
C MET A 22 10.37 -0.08 9.20
N GLU A 23 9.93 -0.20 10.45
CA GLU A 23 8.59 0.24 10.87
C GLU A 23 8.35 1.72 10.54
N GLU A 24 9.39 2.56 10.60
CA GLU A 24 9.34 3.97 10.22
C GLU A 24 8.86 4.19 8.77
N HIS A 25 9.31 3.35 7.83
CA HIS A 25 8.88 3.46 6.43
C HIS A 25 7.43 3.07 6.24
N LYS A 26 6.97 2.04 6.98
CA LYS A 26 5.57 1.64 7.00
C LYS A 26 4.70 2.77 7.54
N GLN A 27 5.06 3.34 8.68
CA GLN A 27 4.33 4.45 9.28
C GLN A 27 4.29 5.67 8.35
N SER A 28 5.42 6.02 7.74
CA SER A 28 5.50 7.11 6.76
C SER A 28 4.58 6.88 5.55
N ALA A 29 4.55 5.66 5.00
CA ALA A 29 3.68 5.30 3.88
C ALA A 29 2.19 5.43 4.22
N LEU A 30 1.79 4.95 5.40
CA LEU A 30 0.40 5.07 5.89
C LEU A 30 0.02 6.54 6.11
N GLN A 31 0.88 7.33 6.75
CA GLN A 31 0.66 8.77 6.95
C GLN A 31 0.57 9.55 5.62
N ALA A 32 1.28 9.08 4.58
CA ALA A 32 1.24 9.64 3.23
C ALA A 32 -0.07 9.30 2.48
N GLY A 33 -0.92 8.44 3.03
CA GLY A 33 -2.22 8.04 2.49
C GLY A 33 -2.20 6.72 1.72
N CYS A 34 -1.21 5.85 1.93
CA CYS A 34 -1.30 4.47 1.44
C CYS A 34 -2.27 3.67 2.30
N ASP A 35 -3.00 2.74 1.69
CA ASP A 35 -3.95 1.87 2.39
C ASP A 35 -3.24 0.68 3.03
N ASP A 36 -2.13 0.25 2.44
CA ASP A 36 -1.29 -0.82 2.97
C ASP A 36 0.18 -0.63 2.55
N TYR A 37 1.03 -1.49 3.07
CA TYR A 37 2.47 -1.51 2.88
C TYR A 37 2.96 -2.97 2.83
N ASP A 38 3.95 -3.24 1.97
CA ASP A 38 4.65 -4.52 1.92
C ASP A 38 6.13 -4.33 1.55
N THR A 39 6.94 -5.35 1.75
CA THR A 39 8.39 -5.31 1.59
C THR A 39 8.87 -6.20 0.45
N LYS A 40 10.01 -5.82 -0.13
CA LYS A 40 10.77 -6.61 -1.09
C LYS A 40 11.79 -7.49 -0.34
N PRO A 41 12.13 -8.69 -0.84
CA PRO A 41 11.56 -9.33 -2.02
C PRO A 41 10.09 -9.70 -1.81
N VAL A 42 9.30 -9.57 -2.88
CA VAL A 42 7.85 -9.76 -2.82
C VAL A 42 7.54 -11.25 -2.64
N ASP A 43 6.77 -11.55 -1.60
CA ASP A 43 6.06 -12.82 -1.47
C ASP A 43 4.73 -12.69 -2.23
N LEU A 44 4.61 -13.41 -3.36
CA LEU A 44 3.47 -13.27 -4.26
C LEU A 44 2.14 -13.71 -3.62
N PRO A 45 2.05 -14.89 -2.95
CA PRO A 45 0.88 -15.23 -2.14
C PRO A 45 0.47 -14.13 -1.16
N ARG A 46 1.42 -13.55 -0.42
CA ARG A 46 1.14 -12.46 0.53
C ARG A 46 0.61 -11.21 -0.17
N LEU A 47 1.23 -10.79 -1.27
CA LEU A 47 0.81 -9.61 -2.02
C LEU A 47 -0.59 -9.81 -2.63
N LEU A 48 -0.88 -10.99 -3.17
CA LEU A 48 -2.20 -11.31 -3.73
C LEU A 48 -3.29 -11.25 -2.65
N ALA A 49 -3.01 -11.74 -1.43
CA ALA A 49 -3.94 -11.62 -0.31
C ALA A 49 -4.25 -10.15 0.02
N LYS A 50 -3.22 -9.29 0.05
CA LYS A 50 -3.40 -7.84 0.27
C LYS A 50 -4.21 -7.17 -0.84
N ILE A 51 -3.94 -7.51 -2.11
CA ILE A 51 -4.69 -6.99 -3.26
C ILE A 51 -6.17 -7.40 -3.17
N ASN A 52 -6.45 -8.67 -2.87
CA ASN A 52 -7.83 -9.15 -2.75
C ASN A 52 -8.56 -8.45 -1.60
N ALA A 53 -7.92 -8.32 -0.43
CA ALA A 53 -8.46 -7.59 0.70
C ALA A 53 -8.76 -6.12 0.34
N ALA A 54 -7.86 -5.45 -0.37
CA ALA A 54 -8.05 -4.07 -0.83
C ALA A 54 -9.18 -3.91 -1.85
N LEU A 55 -9.49 -4.95 -2.62
CA LEU A 55 -10.59 -4.98 -3.58
C LEU A 55 -11.91 -5.53 -2.99
N GLY A 56 -11.92 -5.92 -1.72
CA GLY A 56 -13.08 -6.54 -1.07
C GLY A 56 -13.46 -7.91 -1.64
N ARG A 57 -12.48 -8.69 -2.09
CA ARG A 57 -12.64 -10.03 -2.67
C ARG A 57 -12.21 -11.12 -1.70
#